data_AF-A0A6F8ZZW5-F1
#
_entry.id   AF-A0A6F8ZZW5-F1
#
_cell.length_a   1.000
_cell.length_b   1.000
_cell.length_c   1.000
_cell.angle_alpha   90.00
_cell.angle_beta   90.00
_cell.angle_gamma   90.00
#
_symmetry.space_group_name_H-M   'P 1'
#
loop_
_entity.id
_entity.type
_entity.pdbx_description
1 polymer ?
#
loop_
_entity_poly.entity_id
_entity_poly.type
_entity_poly.pdbx_seq_one_letter_code
_entity_poly.pdbx_strand_id
1 'polypeptide(L)'
;MAEHWISPQNATNIKPMHPTSIHGVEDMIRLGDLNEAGILRNLLIRYNEHVIYFLAAISGQHSWIEQQVLEANPILEAFGNAKTIRNDNSSRFGKYIDIHFNKRGAIEGAKIEQYLLEKSRVCRQAADERNYHIFYCMLRGMAPELKTKLGLGLANDYSYLTMYHNIPLR
;
A
#
# COMPACT_ATOMS: atom_id res chain seq x y z
N MET A 1 -22.25 0.59 -32.06
CA MET A 1 -20.83 0.92 -32.24
C MET A 1 -20.78 2.32 -32.80
N ALA A 2 -20.09 3.24 -32.14
CA ALA A 2 -19.85 4.59 -32.68
C ALA A 2 -18.53 4.56 -33.46
N GLU A 3 -18.54 5.04 -34.69
CA GLU A 3 -17.32 5.20 -35.47
C GLU A 3 -16.56 6.45 -34.99
N HIS A 4 -15.25 6.31 -34.84
CA HIS A 4 -14.36 7.40 -34.45
C HIS A 4 -13.24 7.56 -35.48
N TRP A 5 -13.10 8.76 -36.02
CA TRP A 5 -12.06 9.10 -37.00
C TRP A 5 -10.80 9.59 -36.28
N ILE A 6 -9.64 9.05 -36.67
CA ILE A 6 -8.34 9.46 -36.11
C ILE A 6 -7.70 10.45 -37.09
N SER A 7 -7.18 11.56 -36.57
CA SER A 7 -6.51 12.56 -37.40
C SER A 7 -5.19 12.01 -37.98
N PRO A 8 -4.76 12.47 -39.17
CA PRO A 8 -3.52 12.02 -39.79
C PRO A 8 -2.27 12.20 -38.91
N GLN A 9 -2.26 13.22 -38.05
CA GLN A 9 -1.17 13.48 -37.09
C GLN A 9 -1.06 12.41 -36.01
N ASN A 10 -2.17 11.72 -35.70
CA ASN A 10 -2.23 10.67 -34.70
C ASN A 10 -2.13 9.26 -35.30
N ALA A 11 -2.14 9.13 -36.63
CA ALA A 11 -2.07 7.85 -37.31
C ALA A 11 -0.78 7.07 -37.00
N THR A 12 0.34 7.78 -36.76
CA THR A 12 1.62 7.19 -36.35
C THR A 12 1.60 6.56 -34.96
N ASN A 13 0.62 6.93 -34.12
CA ASN A 13 0.45 6.39 -32.77
C ASN A 13 -0.38 5.10 -32.77
N ILE A 14 -0.96 4.71 -33.90
CA ILE A 14 -1.71 3.46 -34.04
C ILE A 14 -0.72 2.34 -34.30
N LYS A 15 -0.78 1.30 -33.47
CA LYS A 15 0.01 0.07 -33.65
C LYS A 15 -0.94 -1.10 -33.87
N PRO A 16 -0.62 -2.03 -34.80
CA PRO A 16 -1.37 -3.26 -34.91
C PRO A 16 -1.32 -4.02 -33.58
N MET A 17 -2.47 -4.49 -33.11
CA MET A 17 -2.56 -5.26 -31.89
C MET A 17 -2.06 -6.67 -32.15
N HIS A 18 -1.12 -7.16 -31.33
CA HIS A 18 -0.68 -8.54 -31.43
C HIS A 18 -1.75 -9.48 -30.85
N PRO A 19 -1.95 -10.71 -31.38
CA PRO A 19 -2.96 -11.65 -30.87
C PRO A 19 -2.87 -11.94 -29.37
N THR A 20 -1.65 -11.95 -28.81
CA THR A 20 -1.43 -12.13 -27.36
C THR A 20 -2.04 -11.00 -26.52
N SER A 21 -2.17 -9.79 -27.07
CA SER A 21 -2.81 -8.64 -26.40
C SER A 21 -4.34 -8.68 -26.46
N ILE A 22 -4.93 -9.53 -27.31
CA ILE A 22 -6.40 -9.69 -27.41
C ILE A 22 -6.93 -10.46 -26.20
N HIS A 23 -6.29 -11.59 -25.89
CA HIS A 23 -6.67 -12.48 -24.80
C HIS A 23 -5.92 -12.19 -23.50
N GLY A 24 -4.81 -11.46 -23.58
CA GLY A 24 -3.89 -11.27 -22.47
C GLY A 24 -2.95 -12.48 -22.28
N VAL A 25 -1.94 -12.27 -21.45
CA VAL A 25 -0.92 -13.26 -21.07
C VAL A 25 -0.71 -13.21 -19.56
N GLU A 26 -0.49 -14.39 -18.97
CA GLU A 26 -0.15 -14.53 -17.56
C GLU A 26 1.26 -13.99 -17.25
N ASP A 27 2.22 -14.26 -18.14
CA ASP A 27 3.58 -13.75 -18.06
C ASP A 27 3.78 -12.64 -19.09
N MET A 28 4.01 -11.41 -18.62
CA MET A 28 4.19 -10.23 -19.49
C MET A 28 5.43 -10.32 -20.38
N ILE A 29 6.40 -11.20 -20.09
CA ILE A 29 7.54 -11.46 -20.97
C ILE A 29 7.09 -12.15 -22.27
N ARG A 30 5.95 -12.86 -22.26
CA ARG A 30 5.38 -13.54 -23.43
C ARG A 30 4.52 -12.62 -24.30
N LEU A 31 4.40 -11.34 -23.94
CA LEU A 31 3.63 -10.38 -24.72
C LEU A 31 4.34 -10.11 -26.05
N GLY A 32 3.71 -10.47 -27.17
CA GLY A 32 4.31 -10.30 -28.50
C GLY A 32 4.47 -8.84 -28.94
N ASP A 33 3.75 -7.93 -28.29
CA ASP A 33 3.84 -6.48 -28.47
C ASP A 33 4.11 -5.76 -27.14
N LEU A 34 5.39 -5.66 -26.77
CA LEU A 34 5.89 -4.88 -25.61
C LEU A 34 5.79 -3.36 -25.80
N ASN A 35 4.66 -2.87 -26.31
CA ASN A 35 4.33 -1.46 -26.36
C ASN A 35 3.39 -1.07 -25.20
N GLU A 36 3.32 0.21 -24.87
CA GLU A 36 2.50 0.72 -23.76
C GLU A 36 1.03 0.27 -23.86
N ALA A 37 0.44 0.29 -25.05
CA ALA A 37 -0.95 -0.10 -25.26
C ALA A 37 -1.19 -1.60 -24.99
N GLY A 38 -0.26 -2.46 -25.42
CA GLY A 38 -0.31 -3.91 -25.17
C GLY A 38 -0.18 -4.23 -23.68
N ILE A 39 0.77 -3.59 -23.00
CA ILE A 39 0.96 -3.74 -21.54
C ILE A 39 -0.29 -3.27 -20.78
N LEU A 40 -0.80 -2.07 -21.10
CA LEU A 40 -1.98 -1.51 -20.45
C LEU A 40 -3.22 -2.37 -20.70
N ARG A 41 -3.39 -2.90 -21.91
CA ARG A 41 -4.49 -3.82 -22.23
C ARG A 41 -4.39 -5.11 -21.42
N ASN A 42 -3.20 -5.68 -21.30
CA ASN A 42 -2.97 -6.88 -20.49
C ASN A 42 -3.29 -6.64 -19.01
N LEU A 43 -2.84 -5.51 -18.46
CA LEU A 43 -3.16 -5.11 -17.08
C LEU A 43 -4.67 -4.89 -16.88
N LEU A 44 -5.35 -4.29 -17.86
CA LEU A 44 -6.81 -4.08 -17.81
C LEU A 44 -7.59 -5.40 -17.81
N ILE A 45 -7.21 -6.35 -18.67
CA ILE A 45 -7.82 -7.69 -18.69
C ILE A 45 -7.68 -8.34 -17.31
N ARG A 46 -6.46 -8.36 -16.77
CA ARG A 46 -6.18 -8.93 -15.44
C ARG A 46 -6.90 -8.21 -14.30
N TYR A 47 -7.05 -6.90 -14.39
CA TYR A 47 -7.82 -6.11 -13.43
C TYR A 47 -9.29 -6.53 -13.43
N ASN A 48 -9.90 -6.64 -14.61
CA ASN A 48 -11.30 -7.04 -14.78
C ASN A 48 -11.54 -8.50 -14.36
N GLU A 49 -10.54 -9.35 -14.50
CA GLU A 49 -10.58 -10.75 -14.07
C GLU A 49 -10.17 -10.93 -12.58
N HIS A 50 -9.85 -9.84 -11.87
CA HIS A 50 -9.37 -9.84 -10.48
C HIS A 50 -8.05 -10.62 -10.24
N VAL A 51 -7.21 -10.81 -11.27
CA VAL A 51 -5.96 -11.63 -11.26
C VAL A 51 -4.69 -10.77 -11.04
N ILE A 52 -4.80 -9.64 -10.35
CA ILE A 52 -3.63 -8.77 -10.07
C ILE A 52 -2.67 -9.44 -9.07
N TYR A 53 -3.14 -10.42 -8.30
CA TYR A 53 -2.32 -11.18 -7.36
C TYR A 53 -1.81 -12.47 -8.01
N PHE A 54 -0.58 -12.48 -8.50
CA PHE A 54 -0.01 -13.69 -9.14
C PHE A 54 1.15 -14.34 -8.35
N LEU A 55 1.80 -13.65 -7.42
CA LEU A 55 3.07 -14.13 -6.87
C LEU A 55 3.08 -14.43 -5.37
N ALA A 56 2.01 -14.13 -4.62
CA ALA A 56 1.97 -14.33 -3.17
C ALA A 56 1.56 -15.77 -2.75
N ALA A 57 1.18 -16.64 -3.68
CA ALA A 57 0.63 -17.96 -3.38
C ALA A 57 1.68 -19.09 -3.27
N ILE A 58 2.97 -18.81 -3.49
CA ILE A 58 3.97 -19.87 -3.77
C ILE A 58 4.78 -20.31 -2.54
N SER A 59 4.69 -19.63 -1.39
CA SER A 59 5.28 -20.16 -0.14
C SER A 59 4.25 -21.02 0.60
N GLY A 60 3.94 -22.21 0.06
CA GLY A 60 3.04 -23.21 0.69
C GLY A 60 3.58 -23.83 1.99
N GLN A 61 4.36 -23.07 2.77
CA GLN A 61 4.97 -23.48 4.04
C GLN A 61 4.79 -22.33 5.03
N HIS A 62 3.63 -22.29 5.70
CA HIS A 62 3.36 -21.37 6.81
C HIS A 62 4.35 -21.60 7.95
N SER A 63 5.50 -20.93 7.88
CA SER A 63 6.52 -20.98 8.93
C SER A 63 6.16 -20.01 10.04
N TRP A 64 6.61 -20.29 11.27
CA TRP A 64 6.40 -19.38 12.39
C TRP A 64 7.01 -17.98 12.13
N ILE A 65 8.08 -17.91 11.32
CA ILE A 65 8.77 -16.67 10.92
C ILE A 65 7.91 -15.87 9.95
N GLU A 66 7.30 -16.54 8.97
CA GLU A 66 6.35 -15.90 8.05
C GLU A 66 5.20 -15.26 8.83
N GLN A 67 4.64 -15.99 9.80
CA GLN A 67 3.59 -15.45 10.65
C GLN A 67 4.09 -14.23 11.45
N GLN A 68 5.29 -14.26 12.03
CA GLN A 68 5.84 -13.09 12.72
C GLN A 68 6.04 -11.88 11.81
N VAL A 69 6.50 -12.07 10.57
CA VAL A 69 6.64 -10.99 9.59
C VAL A 69 5.27 -10.40 9.24
N LEU A 70 4.24 -11.23 9.11
CA LEU A 70 2.87 -10.79 8.86
C LEU A 70 2.27 -10.03 10.06
N GLU A 71 2.45 -10.55 11.29
CA GLU A 71 1.98 -9.93 12.53
C GLU A 71 2.72 -8.63 12.90
N ALA A 72 3.94 -8.44 12.40
CA ALA A 72 4.66 -7.18 12.56
C ALA A 72 4.02 -6.03 11.77
N ASN A 73 3.31 -6.31 10.66
CA ASN A 73 2.73 -5.27 9.81
C ASN A 73 1.72 -4.39 10.55
N PRO A 74 0.70 -4.92 11.26
CA PRO A 74 -0.21 -4.10 12.05
C PRO A 74 0.48 -3.12 13.00
N ILE A 75 1.59 -3.54 13.62
CA ILE A 75 2.38 -2.67 14.51
C ILE A 75 3.05 -1.57 13.69
N LEU A 76 3.72 -1.92 12.60
CA LEU A 76 4.37 -0.95 11.72
C LEU A 76 3.39 0.04 11.10
N GLU A 77 2.19 -0.41 10.75
CA GLU A 77 1.12 0.44 10.23
C GLU A 77 0.59 1.38 11.31
N ALA A 78 0.39 0.91 12.54
CA ALA A 78 -0.04 1.77 13.64
C ALA A 78 0.94 2.93 13.86
N PHE A 79 2.25 2.66 13.88
CA PHE A 79 3.27 3.66 14.17
C PHE A 79 3.77 4.45 12.94
N GLY A 80 3.61 3.91 11.73
CA GLY A 80 4.22 4.43 10.52
C GLY A 80 3.25 4.80 9.41
N ASN A 81 1.96 4.49 9.54
CA ASN A 81 0.93 4.90 8.59
C ASN A 81 0.05 6.02 9.15
N ALA A 82 -0.46 6.85 8.24
CA ALA A 82 -1.36 7.93 8.54
C ALA A 82 -2.39 8.12 7.41
N LYS A 83 -3.50 8.78 7.75
CA LYS A 83 -4.44 9.26 6.73
C LYS A 83 -3.84 10.44 5.99
N THR A 84 -3.82 10.32 4.67
CA THR A 84 -3.47 11.39 3.73
C THR A 84 -4.66 11.70 2.81
N ILE A 85 -4.53 12.70 1.95
CA ILE A 85 -5.57 13.03 0.95
C ILE A 85 -5.83 11.86 -0.03
N ARG A 86 -4.80 11.08 -0.37
CA ARG A 86 -4.88 10.04 -1.42
C ARG A 86 -5.13 8.63 -0.88
N ASN A 87 -4.76 8.39 0.37
CA ASN A 87 -4.81 7.06 0.99
C ASN A 87 -5.01 7.21 2.50
N ASP A 88 -6.08 6.57 3.03
CA ASP A 88 -6.45 6.60 4.44
C ASP A 88 -5.46 5.84 5.35
N ASN A 89 -4.67 4.93 4.78
CA ASN A 89 -3.63 4.13 5.45
C ASN A 89 -2.30 4.25 4.69
N SER A 90 -1.83 5.48 4.46
CA SER A 90 -0.59 5.74 3.71
C SER A 90 0.63 5.50 4.59
N SER A 91 1.52 4.59 4.16
CA SER A 91 2.84 4.45 4.79
C SER A 91 3.69 5.70 4.61
N ARG A 92 4.23 6.19 5.72
CA ARG A 92 5.10 7.38 5.77
C ARG A 92 6.56 7.04 6.05
N PHE A 93 6.92 5.80 5.73
CA PHE A 93 8.28 5.27 5.77
C PHE A 93 8.43 4.24 4.64
N GLY A 94 9.64 4.09 4.11
CA GLY A 94 10.01 2.98 3.25
C GLY A 94 10.29 1.74 4.10
N LYS A 95 9.86 0.57 3.62
CA LYS A 95 10.06 -0.71 4.30
C LYS A 95 10.81 -1.66 3.37
N TYR A 96 11.98 -2.11 3.81
CA TYR A 96 12.71 -3.20 3.18
C TYR A 96 12.56 -4.45 4.05
N ILE A 97 12.13 -5.55 3.46
CA ILE A 97 12.00 -6.84 4.15
C ILE A 97 12.99 -7.80 3.49
N ASP A 98 14.00 -8.20 4.23
CA ASP A 98 14.98 -9.20 3.85
C ASP A 98 14.51 -10.57 4.40
N ILE A 99 14.33 -11.56 3.52
CA ILE A 99 13.84 -12.90 3.88
C ILE A 99 14.95 -13.91 3.59
N HIS A 100 15.39 -14.62 4.62
CA HIS A 100 16.48 -15.60 4.54
C HIS A 100 15.92 -17.00 4.38
N PHE A 101 16.44 -17.73 3.39
CA PHE A 101 16.03 -19.09 3.08
C PHE A 101 17.20 -20.05 3.27
N ASN A 102 16.90 -21.21 3.85
CA ASN A 102 17.87 -22.29 3.93
C ASN A 102 18.06 -22.98 2.56
N LYS A 103 19.03 -23.89 2.47
CA LYS A 103 19.32 -24.67 1.25
C LYS A 103 18.14 -25.52 0.73
N ARG A 104 17.10 -25.74 1.54
CA ARG A 104 15.87 -26.48 1.17
C ARG A 104 14.74 -25.55 0.73
N GLY A 105 14.96 -24.23 0.70
CA GLY A 105 13.96 -23.23 0.30
C GLY A 105 12.95 -22.87 1.39
N ALA A 106 13.17 -23.27 2.65
CA ALA A 106 12.33 -22.85 3.76
C ALA A 106 12.86 -21.56 4.41
N ILE A 107 11.95 -20.69 4.86
CA ILE A 107 12.29 -19.45 5.56
C ILE A 107 12.95 -19.79 6.90
N GLU A 108 14.17 -19.31 7.12
CA GLU A 108 14.93 -19.48 8.37
C GLU A 108 15.14 -18.18 9.14
N GLY A 109 14.85 -17.03 8.52
CA GLY A 109 14.98 -15.73 9.14
C GLY A 109 14.30 -14.63 8.32
N ALA A 110 14.01 -13.51 8.96
CA ALA A 110 13.60 -12.29 8.29
C ALA A 110 14.10 -11.06 9.05
N LYS A 111 14.44 -10.00 8.32
CA LYS A 111 14.83 -8.70 8.87
C LYS A 111 14.03 -7.60 8.20
N ILE A 112 13.48 -6.69 9.00
CA ILE A 112 12.76 -5.52 8.49
C ILE A 112 13.60 -4.28 8.78
N GLU A 113 13.90 -3.51 7.75
CA GLU A 113 14.58 -2.23 7.83
C GLU A 113 13.65 -1.10 7.39
N GLN A 114 13.66 -0.01 8.14
CA GLN A 114 12.82 1.15 7.91
C GLN A 114 13.66 2.32 7.41
N TYR A 115 13.12 3.04 6.44
CA TYR A 115 13.79 4.15 5.77
C TYR A 115 12.91 5.39 5.75
N LEU A 116 13.52 6.56 5.93
CA LEU A 116 12.90 7.86 5.66
C LEU A 116 11.53 8.05 6.33
N LEU A 117 11.39 7.69 7.61
CA LEU A 117 10.19 8.02 8.37
C LEU A 117 9.94 9.53 8.34
N GLU A 118 8.73 9.94 7.98
CA GLU A 118 8.30 11.34 7.94
C GLU A 118 8.14 11.90 9.37
N LYS A 119 9.26 12.21 10.01
CA LYS A 119 9.31 12.72 11.39
C LYS A 119 8.51 14.01 11.58
N SER A 120 8.45 14.87 10.55
CA SER A 120 7.71 16.13 10.59
C SER A 120 6.22 15.93 10.90
N ARG A 121 5.62 14.80 10.49
CA ARG A 121 4.20 14.49 10.70
C ARG A 121 3.80 14.48 12.17
N VAL A 122 4.73 14.14 13.07
CA VAL A 122 4.45 14.12 14.51
C VAL A 122 4.03 15.50 15.00
N CYS A 123 4.67 16.56 14.48
CA CYS A 123 4.45 17.93 14.96
C CYS A 123 3.53 18.75 14.04
N ARG A 124 3.37 18.37 12.77
CA ARG A 124 2.58 19.11 11.78
C ARG A 124 1.93 18.18 10.77
N GLN A 125 0.69 18.45 10.43
CA GLN A 125 -0.06 17.76 9.38
C GLN A 125 -0.53 18.77 8.33
N ALA A 126 -0.70 18.32 7.09
CA ALA A 126 -1.39 19.13 6.08
C ALA A 126 -2.89 19.18 6.36
N ALA A 127 -3.59 20.14 5.74
CA ALA A 127 -5.04 20.17 5.78
C ALA A 127 -5.62 18.82 5.29
N ASP A 128 -6.66 18.37 5.97
CA ASP A 128 -7.34 17.09 5.72
C ASP A 128 -6.55 15.79 5.99
N GLU A 129 -5.33 15.90 6.55
CA GLU A 129 -4.48 14.77 6.92
C GLU A 129 -4.34 14.56 8.43
N ARG A 130 -4.21 13.30 8.86
CA ARG A 130 -4.03 12.96 10.27
C ARG A 130 -2.57 12.72 10.63
N ASN A 131 -2.31 12.69 11.93
CA ASN A 131 -1.08 12.15 12.49
C ASN A 131 -1.08 10.60 12.38
N TYR A 132 -0.04 9.94 12.87
CA TYR A 132 0.07 8.47 12.88
C TYR A 132 -1.09 7.81 13.64
N HIS A 133 -1.52 6.64 13.16
CA HIS A 133 -2.68 5.94 13.70
C HIS A 133 -2.57 5.63 15.19
N ILE A 134 -1.36 5.30 15.67
CA ILE A 134 -1.10 4.91 17.06
C ILE A 134 -1.64 5.93 18.07
N PHE A 135 -1.56 7.24 17.79
CA PHE A 135 -2.05 8.26 18.71
C PHE A 135 -3.56 8.14 18.91
N TYR A 136 -4.31 7.95 17.83
CA TYR A 136 -5.76 7.81 17.87
C TYR A 136 -6.18 6.45 18.44
N CYS A 137 -5.48 5.37 18.05
CA CYS A 137 -5.71 4.04 18.59
C CYS A 137 -5.50 4.00 20.10
N MET A 138 -4.41 4.61 20.59
CA MET A 138 -4.12 4.71 22.02
C MET A 138 -5.18 5.53 22.75
N LEU A 139 -5.50 6.74 22.28
CA LEU A 139 -6.43 7.63 22.99
C LEU A 139 -7.89 7.13 23.00
N ARG A 140 -8.31 6.35 21.98
CA ARG A 140 -9.65 5.73 21.92
C ARG A 140 -9.70 4.33 22.55
N GLY A 141 -8.63 3.55 22.44
CA GLY A 141 -8.61 2.14 22.85
C GLY A 141 -8.13 1.88 24.28
N MET A 142 -7.56 2.88 24.94
CA MET A 142 -7.06 2.72 26.31
C MET A 142 -8.20 2.72 27.34
N ALA A 143 -8.09 1.85 28.35
CA ALA A 143 -9.04 1.77 29.45
C ALA A 143 -9.13 3.11 30.23
N PRO A 144 -10.33 3.55 30.66
CA PRO A 144 -10.53 4.85 31.30
C PRO A 144 -9.66 5.09 32.54
N GLU A 145 -9.40 4.04 33.32
CA GLU A 145 -8.58 4.10 34.54
C GLU A 145 -7.12 4.40 34.20
N LEU A 146 -6.59 3.72 33.18
CA LEU A 146 -5.22 3.93 32.72
C LEU A 146 -5.08 5.30 32.03
N LYS A 147 -6.10 5.70 31.28
CA LYS A 147 -6.17 7.01 30.64
C LYS A 147 -6.11 8.14 31.67
N THR A 148 -6.85 8.01 32.77
CA THR A 148 -6.84 8.96 33.89
C THR A 148 -5.49 8.95 34.61
N LYS A 149 -4.93 7.77 34.88
CA LYS A 149 -3.62 7.62 35.53
C LYS A 149 -2.48 8.28 34.74
N LEU A 150 -2.55 8.22 33.41
CA LEU A 150 -1.57 8.83 32.51
C LEU A 150 -1.89 10.29 32.15
N GLY A 151 -2.98 10.85 32.68
CA GLY A 151 -3.40 12.23 32.41
C GLY A 151 -3.79 12.48 30.95
N LEU A 152 -4.32 11.47 30.26
CA LEU A 152 -4.60 11.55 28.83
C LEU A 152 -6.04 12.03 28.54
N GLY A 153 -6.18 13.04 27.69
CA GLY A 153 -7.46 13.56 27.21
C GLY A 153 -8.00 12.90 25.92
N LEU A 154 -8.92 13.59 25.24
CA LEU A 154 -9.35 13.29 23.88
C LEU A 154 -8.30 13.72 22.86
N ALA A 155 -8.35 13.18 21.65
CA ALA A 155 -7.42 13.58 20.58
C ALA A 155 -7.46 15.10 20.30
N ASN A 156 -8.62 15.72 20.49
CA ASN A 156 -8.81 17.15 20.27
C ASN A 156 -8.09 18.04 21.29
N ASP A 157 -7.67 17.47 22.42
CA ASP A 157 -7.00 18.21 23.49
C ASP A 157 -5.50 18.44 23.19
N TYR A 158 -4.97 17.79 22.15
CA TYR A 158 -3.55 17.83 21.79
C TYR A 158 -3.32 18.61 20.51
N SER A 159 -2.57 19.72 20.58
CA SER A 159 -2.25 20.55 19.42
C SER A 159 -1.57 19.77 18.28
N TYR A 160 -0.71 18.81 18.60
CA TYR A 160 -0.05 17.96 17.60
C TYR A 160 -0.96 16.95 16.90
N LEU A 161 -2.21 16.80 17.35
CA LEU A 161 -3.22 15.96 16.71
C LEU A 161 -4.32 16.78 16.02
N THR A 162 -4.40 18.09 16.32
CA THR A 162 -5.47 18.99 15.86
C THR A 162 -5.01 20.09 14.93
N MET A 163 -3.70 20.23 14.66
CA MET A 163 -3.22 21.21 13.69
C MET A 163 -3.91 20.96 12.34
N TYR A 164 -4.79 21.90 11.98
CA TYR A 164 -5.68 21.93 10.80
C TYR A 164 -6.92 21.01 10.81
N HIS A 165 -7.31 20.42 11.95
CA HIS A 165 -8.45 19.51 12.03
C HIS A 165 -9.77 20.16 12.50
N ASN A 166 -10.64 20.44 11.53
CA ASN A 166 -12.11 20.38 11.68
C ASN A 166 -12.62 19.07 11.05
N ILE A 167 -12.01 17.91 11.36
CA ILE A 167 -12.43 16.62 10.79
C ILE A 167 -13.02 15.74 11.89
N PRO A 168 -14.27 15.28 11.78
CA PRO A 168 -14.88 14.40 12.75
C PRO A 168 -14.22 13.01 12.74
N LEU A 169 -13.98 12.48 13.94
CA LEU A 169 -13.58 11.09 14.17
C LEU A 169 -14.77 10.19 13.82
N ARG A 170 -14.72 9.51 12.67
CA ARG A 170 -15.59 8.34 12.42
C ARG A 170 -15.05 7.14 13.20
#